data_AF-A0AAJ4CS66-F1
#
_entry.id   AF-A0AAJ4CS66-F1
#
_cell.length_a   1.000
_cell.length_b   1.000
_cell.length_c   1.000
_cell.angle_alpha   90.00
_cell.angle_beta   90.00
_cell.angle_gamma   90.00
#
_symmetry.space_group_name_H-M   'P 1'
#
loop_
_entity.id
_entity.type
_entity.pdbx_description
1 polymer ?
#
loop_
_entity_poly.entity_id
_entity_poly.type
_entity_poly.pdbx_seq_one_letter_code
_entity_poly.pdbx_strand_id
1 'polypeptide(L)'
;MILRALGAELFSDSKRGLPVTTIVSVRRNGQVVIGGDGQATLGNTVMKGNVKKVRRLYNDKVIAGFAGGTADAFTLFELFERKLEMHQGHLVKAAVELAKDWRTDRMLRRLEALLAVADESASLIISGNGDVIQPENDLIAIGSGGPYAQAAARALLENSELGARDIVEKSLNIAGDICIYTNHNVNFEELTSKS
;
A
#
# COMPACT_ATOMS: atom_id res chain seq x y z
N MET A 1 17.17 -10.49 21.31
CA MET A 1 16.86 -9.12 21.77
C MET A 1 17.42 -8.10 20.79
N ILE A 2 16.75 -7.88 19.66
CA ILE A 2 16.91 -6.67 18.83
C ILE A 2 15.52 -6.34 18.28
N LEU A 3 14.70 -5.75 19.15
CA LEU A 3 13.56 -4.94 18.73
C LEU A 3 14.12 -3.53 18.59
N ARG A 4 14.70 -3.19 17.43
CA ARG A 4 15.15 -1.82 17.14
C ARG A 4 14.13 -1.17 16.19
N ALA A 5 13.27 -0.34 16.77
CA ALA A 5 12.78 0.93 16.22
C ALA A 5 12.32 1.02 14.75
N LEU A 6 11.75 -0.04 14.16
CA LEU A 6 11.17 0.01 12.80
C LEU A 6 9.93 0.92 12.68
N GLY A 7 9.35 1.37 13.80
CA GLY A 7 8.11 2.15 13.81
C GLY A 7 8.25 3.65 13.56
N ALA A 8 9.44 4.25 13.61
CA ALA A 8 9.58 5.72 13.51
C ALA A 8 10.02 6.21 12.11
N GLU A 9 10.86 5.45 11.41
CA GLU A 9 11.40 5.86 10.10
C GLU A 9 10.40 5.69 8.96
N LEU A 10 9.42 4.77 9.07
CA LEU A 10 8.35 4.60 8.07
C LEU A 10 7.36 5.78 8.03
N PHE A 11 7.33 6.62 9.08
CA PHE A 11 6.43 7.77 9.18
C PHE A 11 7.15 9.13 9.20
N SER A 12 8.49 9.13 9.16
CA SER A 12 9.30 10.35 9.21
C SER A 12 10.25 10.39 8.02
N ASP A 13 9.75 10.83 6.85
CA ASP A 13 10.63 11.29 5.78
C ASP A 13 10.46 12.81 5.57
N SER A 14 11.42 13.56 6.12
CA SER A 14 11.52 15.02 6.03
C SER A 14 12.38 15.49 4.85
N LYS A 15 12.80 14.59 3.97
CA LYS A 15 13.18 14.97 2.60
C LYS A 15 11.90 14.94 1.77
N ARG A 16 11.50 16.08 1.20
CA ARG A 16 10.25 16.22 0.44
C ARG A 16 10.25 15.28 -0.78
N GLY A 17 9.89 14.02 -0.56
CA GLY A 17 9.42 13.13 -1.61
C GLY A 17 8.23 13.78 -2.30
N LEU A 18 8.07 13.50 -3.59
CA LEU A 18 6.91 13.99 -4.34
C LEU A 18 5.63 13.55 -3.63
N PRO A 19 4.57 14.38 -3.56
CA PRO A 19 3.33 13.94 -2.95
C PRO A 19 2.77 12.74 -3.71
N VAL A 20 2.30 11.75 -2.95
CA VAL A 20 1.90 10.44 -3.47
C VAL A 20 0.50 10.09 -3.02
N THR A 21 -0.17 9.33 -3.88
CA THR A 21 -1.46 8.71 -3.63
C THR A 21 -1.47 7.95 -2.32
N THR A 22 -2.57 8.07 -1.58
CA THR A 22 -2.85 7.36 -0.35
C THR A 22 -3.42 5.99 -0.66
N ILE A 23 -2.83 4.95 -0.10
CA ILE A 23 -3.26 3.55 -0.25
C ILE A 23 -3.59 3.01 1.14
N VAL A 24 -4.69 2.27 1.24
CA VAL A 24 -5.13 1.61 2.48
C VAL A 24 -5.44 0.14 2.19
N SER A 25 -5.00 -0.77 3.05
CA SER A 25 -5.41 -2.18 3.05
C SER A 25 -6.07 -2.53 4.37
N VAL A 26 -7.19 -3.25 4.32
CA VAL A 26 -7.85 -3.81 5.50
C VAL A 26 -8.20 -5.25 5.24
N ARG A 27 -7.85 -6.14 6.18
CA ARG A 27 -8.38 -7.51 6.26
C ARG A 27 -9.38 -7.60 7.39
N ARG A 28 -10.61 -8.03 7.09
CA ARG A 28 -11.67 -8.22 8.09
C ARG A 28 -12.73 -9.19 7.57
N ASN A 29 -13.25 -10.04 8.46
CA ASN A 29 -14.42 -10.90 8.21
C ASN A 29 -14.29 -11.75 6.94
N GLY A 30 -13.14 -12.40 6.72
CA GLY A 30 -12.91 -13.24 5.54
C GLY A 30 -12.79 -12.45 4.23
N GLN A 31 -12.50 -11.16 4.28
CA GLN A 31 -12.22 -10.32 3.12
C GLN A 31 -10.93 -9.52 3.34
N VAL A 32 -10.17 -9.30 2.26
CA VAL A 32 -9.10 -8.29 2.21
C VAL A 32 -9.35 -7.32 1.08
N VAL A 33 -9.18 -6.03 1.35
CA VAL A 33 -9.43 -4.95 0.39
C VAL A 33 -8.23 -4.02 0.40
N ILE A 34 -7.71 -3.69 -0.78
CA ILE A 34 -6.78 -2.58 -0.99
C ILE A 34 -7.51 -1.49 -1.76
N GLY A 35 -7.56 -0.29 -1.19
CA GLY A 35 -8.06 0.91 -1.84
C GLY A 35 -6.98 1.96 -1.98
N GLY A 36 -7.20 2.88 -2.91
CA GLY A 36 -6.37 4.08 -3.04
C GLY A 36 -7.16 5.24 -3.61
N ASP A 37 -6.75 6.45 -3.27
CA ASP A 37 -7.30 7.66 -3.90
C ASP A 37 -6.76 7.86 -5.33
N GLY A 38 -7.26 8.88 -6.02
CA GLY A 38 -6.99 9.12 -7.43
C GLY A 38 -6.01 10.26 -7.68
N GLN A 39 -5.55 10.98 -6.65
CA GLN A 39 -4.78 12.20 -6.83
C GLN A 39 -3.33 11.91 -7.20
N ALA A 40 -2.88 12.56 -8.28
CA ALA A 40 -1.47 12.73 -8.60
C ALA A 40 -1.13 14.21 -8.59
N THR A 41 -0.14 14.58 -7.77
CA THR A 41 0.27 15.96 -7.55
C THR A 41 1.72 16.13 -7.99
N LEU A 42 2.02 17.23 -8.68
CA LEU A 42 3.38 17.65 -8.98
C LEU A 42 3.67 18.95 -8.23
N GLY A 43 4.55 18.88 -7.23
CA GLY A 43 4.75 19.99 -6.30
C GLY A 43 3.47 20.32 -5.54
N ASN A 44 2.90 21.49 -5.78
CA ASN A 44 1.65 21.97 -5.18
C ASN A 44 0.46 21.95 -6.17
N THR A 45 0.63 21.38 -7.37
CA THR A 45 -0.38 21.38 -8.43
C THR A 45 -0.95 19.98 -8.65
N VAL A 46 -2.28 19.85 -8.64
CA VAL A 46 -2.96 18.59 -8.99
C VAL A 46 -2.87 18.39 -10.50
N MET A 47 -2.22 17.31 -10.92
CA MET A 47 -2.04 16.97 -12.34
C MET A 47 -3.16 16.09 -12.87
N LYS A 48 -3.67 15.18 -12.03
CA LYS A 48 -4.74 14.23 -12.37
C LYS A 48 -5.45 13.77 -11.10
N GLY A 49 -6.77 13.65 -11.16
CA GLY A 49 -7.60 13.26 -10.00
C GLY A 49 -8.09 11.81 -10.02
N ASN A 50 -7.75 11.01 -11.03
CA ASN A 50 -8.25 9.65 -11.24
C ASN A 50 -7.18 8.63 -11.63
N VAL A 51 -6.00 8.72 -11.03
CA VAL A 51 -4.96 7.71 -11.22
C VAL A 51 -5.35 6.44 -10.48
N LYS A 52 -5.22 5.28 -11.15
CA LYS A 52 -5.42 3.97 -10.52
C LYS A 52 -4.07 3.36 -10.19
N LYS A 53 -3.74 3.27 -8.89
CA LYS A 53 -2.52 2.65 -8.38
C LYS A 53 -2.78 1.40 -7.54
N VAL A 54 -3.98 0.86 -7.63
CA VAL A 54 -4.34 -0.47 -7.13
C VAL A 54 -4.57 -1.40 -8.32
N ARG A 55 -4.15 -2.65 -8.21
CA ARG A 55 -4.37 -3.65 -9.25
C ARG A 55 -4.31 -5.07 -8.70
N ARG A 56 -4.86 -5.99 -9.47
CA ARG A 56 -4.68 -7.42 -9.29
C ARG A 56 -3.40 -7.91 -9.96
N LEU A 57 -2.84 -8.96 -9.39
CA LEU A 57 -1.60 -9.64 -9.76
C LEU A 57 -1.81 -11.15 -9.66
N TYR A 58 -0.93 -11.91 -10.31
CA TYR A 58 -0.83 -13.36 -10.21
C TYR A 58 -2.19 -14.06 -10.35
N ASN A 59 -2.75 -14.04 -11.56
CA ASN A 59 -4.04 -14.66 -11.88
C ASN A 59 -5.17 -14.21 -10.93
N ASP A 60 -5.20 -12.91 -10.62
CA ASP A 60 -6.18 -12.28 -9.72
C ASP A 60 -6.19 -12.80 -8.27
N LYS A 61 -5.11 -13.45 -7.82
CA LYS A 61 -4.99 -14.01 -6.45
C LYS A 61 -4.21 -13.11 -5.50
N VAL A 62 -3.56 -12.06 -6.01
CA VAL A 62 -2.84 -11.07 -5.20
C VAL A 62 -3.35 -9.69 -5.60
N ILE A 63 -3.59 -8.84 -4.61
CA ILE A 63 -3.91 -7.43 -4.81
C ILE A 63 -2.73 -6.59 -4.35
N ALA A 64 -2.46 -5.50 -5.06
CA ALA A 64 -1.35 -4.62 -4.75
C ALA A 64 -1.74 -3.15 -4.92
N GLY A 65 -1.21 -2.31 -4.06
CA GLY A 65 -1.37 -0.86 -4.07
C GLY A 65 -0.01 -0.18 -3.93
N PHE A 66 0.19 0.92 -4.65
CA PHE A 66 1.48 1.58 -4.75
C PHE A 66 1.42 3.07 -4.39
N ALA A 67 2.28 3.49 -3.45
CA ALA A 67 2.48 4.89 -3.09
C ALA A 67 3.87 5.35 -3.56
N GLY A 68 3.91 6.09 -4.67
CA GLY A 68 5.13 6.53 -5.35
C GLY A 68 4.84 7.20 -6.69
N GLY A 69 5.88 7.44 -7.51
CA GLY A 69 5.75 7.96 -8.87
C GLY A 69 5.06 6.98 -9.83
N THR A 70 4.21 7.47 -10.73
CA THR A 70 3.41 6.60 -11.61
C THR A 70 4.27 5.68 -12.50
N ALA A 71 5.45 6.13 -12.95
CA ALA A 71 6.37 5.30 -13.74
C ALA A 71 6.96 4.12 -12.92
N ASP A 72 7.29 4.40 -11.66
CA ASP A 72 7.84 3.43 -10.72
C ASP A 72 6.81 2.35 -10.39
N ALA A 73 5.54 2.75 -10.31
CA ALA A 73 4.41 1.86 -10.08
C ALA A 73 4.44 0.71 -11.08
N PHE A 74 4.42 1.00 -12.39
CA PHE A 74 4.43 -0.01 -13.45
C PHE A 74 5.61 -0.97 -13.34
N THR A 75 6.80 -0.44 -13.07
CA THR A 75 8.04 -1.21 -12.98
C THR A 75 7.99 -2.21 -11.83
N LEU A 76 7.68 -1.75 -10.62
CA LEU A 76 7.68 -2.59 -9.41
C LEU A 76 6.60 -3.65 -9.44
N PHE A 77 5.45 -3.28 -10.00
CA PHE A 77 4.36 -4.16 -10.27
C PHE A 77 4.71 -5.29 -11.24
N GLU A 78 5.39 -5.00 -12.35
CA GLU A 78 5.86 -6.03 -13.30
C GLU A 78 6.93 -6.93 -12.66
N LEU A 79 7.87 -6.34 -11.91
CA LEU A 79 8.88 -7.11 -11.18
C LEU A 79 8.24 -8.03 -10.14
N PHE A 80 7.23 -7.55 -9.42
CA PHE A 80 6.54 -8.36 -8.42
C PHE A 80 5.71 -9.48 -9.04
N GLU A 81 5.05 -9.24 -10.18
CA GLU A 81 4.35 -10.28 -10.96
C GLU A 81 5.31 -11.43 -11.30
N ARG A 82 6.50 -11.12 -11.84
CA ARG A 82 7.53 -12.12 -12.14
C ARG A 82 7.98 -12.89 -10.89
N LYS A 83 8.11 -12.21 -9.74
CA LYS A 83 8.48 -12.84 -8.46
C LYS A 83 7.39 -13.79 -7.98
N LEU A 84 6.11 -13.43 -8.14
CA LEU A 84 4.99 -14.30 -7.84
C LEU A 84 4.98 -15.54 -8.74
N GLU A 85 5.20 -15.37 -10.05
CA GLU A 85 5.30 -16.49 -11.00
C GLU A 85 6.43 -17.47 -10.62
N MET A 86 7.63 -16.96 -10.39
CA MET A 86 8.80 -17.76 -10.00
C MET A 86 8.62 -18.52 -8.68
N HIS A 87 7.77 -18.01 -7.78
CA HIS A 87 7.49 -18.60 -6.49
C HIS A 87 6.08 -19.17 -6.36
N GLN A 88 5.43 -19.45 -7.49
CA GLN A 88 4.13 -20.13 -7.54
C GLN A 88 3.08 -19.46 -6.65
N GLY A 89 3.09 -18.13 -6.60
CA GLY A 89 2.13 -17.34 -5.84
C GLY A 89 2.43 -17.21 -4.35
N HIS A 90 3.56 -17.72 -3.85
CA HIS A 90 3.89 -17.61 -2.44
C HIS A 90 4.25 -16.16 -2.06
N LEU A 91 3.26 -15.40 -1.55
CA LEU A 91 3.34 -13.95 -1.35
C LEU A 91 4.58 -13.53 -0.54
N VAL A 92 4.76 -14.08 0.66
CA VAL A 92 5.88 -13.72 1.55
C VAL A 92 7.24 -13.96 0.87
N LYS A 93 7.40 -15.09 0.18
CA LYS A 93 8.64 -15.43 -0.51
C LYS A 93 8.91 -14.49 -1.67
N ALA A 94 7.90 -14.23 -2.50
CA ALA A 94 7.99 -13.27 -3.59
C ALA A 94 8.32 -11.85 -3.08
N ALA A 95 7.73 -11.44 -1.96
CA ALA A 95 7.96 -10.14 -1.34
C ALA A 95 9.41 -9.99 -0.88
N VAL A 96 9.95 -11.01 -0.20
CA VAL A 96 11.36 -11.04 0.25
C VAL A 96 12.31 -11.00 -0.94
N GLU A 97 12.04 -11.75 -2.01
CA GLU A 97 12.89 -11.75 -3.19
C GLU A 97 12.81 -10.43 -3.99
N LEU A 98 11.66 -9.76 -4.01
CA LEU A 98 11.56 -8.40 -4.55
C LEU A 98 12.36 -7.41 -3.70
N ALA A 99 12.21 -7.46 -2.37
CA ALA A 99 12.90 -6.56 -1.45
C ALA A 99 14.43 -6.67 -1.57
N LYS A 100 14.95 -7.90 -1.77
CA LYS A 100 16.37 -8.14 -2.05
C LYS A 100 16.82 -7.47 -3.35
N ASP A 101 16.07 -7.63 -4.43
CA ASP A 101 16.39 -7.01 -5.72
C ASP A 101 16.31 -5.48 -5.60
N TRP A 102 15.27 -4.96 -4.96
CA TRP A 102 15.05 -3.52 -4.78
C TRP A 102 16.21 -2.86 -4.02
N ARG A 103 16.71 -3.51 -2.97
CA ARG A 103 17.86 -3.03 -2.19
C ARG A 103 19.19 -3.13 -2.93
N THR A 104 19.37 -4.12 -3.80
CA THR A 104 20.67 -4.38 -4.44
C THR A 104 20.82 -3.67 -5.78
N ASP A 105 19.73 -3.55 -6.55
CA ASP A 105 19.72 -2.92 -7.87
C ASP A 105 19.88 -1.39 -7.79
N ARG A 106 20.81 -0.86 -8.59
CA ARG A 106 21.17 0.57 -8.58
C ARG A 106 20.01 1.47 -9.05
N MET A 107 19.19 1.00 -9.98
CA MET A 107 18.04 1.74 -10.49
C MET A 107 16.90 1.70 -9.47
N LEU A 108 16.56 0.52 -8.96
CA LEU A 108 15.43 0.35 -8.04
C LEU A 108 15.63 1.09 -6.71
N ARG A 109 16.85 1.15 -6.18
CA ARG A 109 17.14 1.92 -4.96
C ARG A 109 16.81 3.41 -5.02
N ARG A 110 16.62 3.98 -6.22
CA ARG A 110 16.26 5.38 -6.40
C ARG A 110 14.75 5.62 -6.35
N LEU A 111 13.95 4.57 -6.34
CA LEU A 111 12.52 4.66 -6.26
C LEU A 111 12.11 5.04 -4.84
N GLU A 112 11.56 6.24 -4.67
CA GLU A 112 10.98 6.70 -3.42
C GLU A 112 9.53 6.20 -3.33
N ALA A 113 9.35 4.94 -2.95
CA ALA A 113 8.04 4.32 -2.94
C ALA A 113 7.84 3.20 -1.92
N LEU A 114 6.57 2.97 -1.59
CA LEU A 114 6.09 1.85 -0.79
C LEU A 114 5.08 1.03 -1.60
N LEU A 115 5.17 -0.30 -1.49
CA LEU A 115 4.26 -1.24 -2.13
C LEU A 115 3.49 -2.01 -1.05
N ALA A 116 2.17 -1.86 -1.01
CA ALA A 116 1.27 -2.69 -0.22
C ALA A 116 0.81 -3.87 -1.07
N VAL A 117 0.93 -5.09 -0.55
CA VAL A 117 0.51 -6.32 -1.25
C VAL A 117 -0.27 -7.21 -0.31
N ALA A 118 -1.29 -7.89 -0.82
CA ALA A 118 -2.06 -8.84 -0.03
C ALA A 118 -2.58 -10.01 -0.87
N ASP A 119 -2.65 -11.18 -0.26
CA ASP A 119 -3.34 -12.36 -0.78
C ASP A 119 -4.44 -12.80 0.20
N GLU A 120 -4.97 -14.01 0.02
CA GLU A 120 -5.98 -14.56 0.92
C GLU A 120 -5.48 -14.75 2.38
N SER A 121 -4.18 -14.72 2.65
CA SER A 121 -3.58 -15.13 3.92
C SER A 121 -2.78 -14.03 4.63
N ALA A 122 -2.16 -13.13 3.89
CA ALA A 122 -1.23 -12.14 4.44
C ALA A 122 -1.34 -10.79 3.74
N SER A 123 -1.04 -9.74 4.50
CA SER A 123 -0.92 -8.36 4.03
C SER A 123 0.48 -7.86 4.36
N LEU A 124 1.23 -7.35 3.38
CA LEU A 124 2.64 -6.98 3.53
C LEU A 124 2.91 -5.59 2.93
N ILE A 125 3.85 -4.87 3.54
CA ILE A 125 4.47 -3.66 2.99
C ILE A 125 5.89 -4.02 2.55
N ILE A 126 6.26 -3.59 1.34
CA ILE A 126 7.59 -3.75 0.77
C ILE A 126 8.18 -2.36 0.49
N SER A 127 9.43 -2.13 0.93
CA SER A 127 10.13 -0.84 0.78
C SER A 127 11.41 -0.96 -0.06
N GLY A 128 11.86 0.17 -0.62
CA GLY A 128 13.14 0.26 -1.32
C GLY A 128 14.38 0.05 -0.46
N ASN A 129 14.24 0.09 0.87
CA ASN A 129 15.30 -0.26 1.82
C ASN A 129 15.49 -1.77 1.97
N GLY A 130 14.62 -2.57 1.32
CA GLY A 130 14.63 -4.02 1.38
C GLY A 130 13.87 -4.59 2.58
N ASP A 131 12.94 -3.82 3.13
CA ASP A 131 12.08 -4.28 4.22
C ASP A 131 10.86 -5.02 3.68
N VAL A 132 10.44 -6.07 4.40
CA VAL A 132 9.16 -6.74 4.23
C VAL A 132 8.48 -6.77 5.59
N ILE A 133 7.35 -6.10 5.70
CA ILE A 133 6.71 -5.81 6.98
C ILE A 133 5.27 -6.28 6.93
N GLN A 134 4.89 -7.17 7.84
CA GLN A 134 3.49 -7.45 8.13
C GLN A 134 3.03 -6.48 9.22
N PRO A 135 1.98 -5.67 8.97
CA PRO A 135 1.49 -4.72 9.96
C PRO A 135 0.70 -5.42 11.06
N GLU A 136 0.55 -4.75 12.20
CA GLU A 136 -0.40 -5.14 13.23
C GLU A 136 -1.84 -4.98 12.71
N ASN A 137 -2.73 -5.86 13.19
CA ASN A 137 -4.16 -5.84 12.89
C ASN A 137 -4.50 -5.95 11.39
N ASP A 138 -3.56 -6.42 10.56
CA ASP A 138 -3.69 -6.50 9.10
C ASP A 138 -4.19 -5.20 8.43
N LEU A 139 -3.83 -4.05 9.01
CA LEU A 139 -4.12 -2.71 8.51
C LEU A 139 -2.86 -2.09 7.89
N ILE A 140 -2.92 -1.73 6.61
CA ILE A 140 -1.88 -0.95 5.93
C ILE A 140 -2.44 0.43 5.61
N ALA A 141 -1.65 1.47 5.83
CA ALA A 141 -1.91 2.79 5.26
C ALA A 141 -0.56 3.43 4.88
N ILE A 142 -0.41 3.77 3.61
CA ILE A 142 0.83 4.36 3.04
C ILE A 142 0.47 5.54 2.15
N GLY A 143 1.46 6.39 1.86
CA GLY A 143 1.28 7.59 1.02
C GLY A 143 0.96 8.85 1.81
N SER A 144 0.67 9.96 1.11
CA SER A 144 0.64 11.29 1.73
C SER A 144 -0.46 11.49 2.77
N GLY A 145 -1.60 10.81 2.62
CA GLY A 145 -2.69 10.78 3.60
C GLY A 145 -2.67 9.55 4.52
N GLY A 146 -1.61 8.74 4.46
CA GLY A 146 -1.50 7.46 5.18
C GLY A 146 -1.81 7.56 6.67
N PRO A 147 -1.18 8.47 7.44
CA PRO A 147 -1.45 8.59 8.88
C PRO A 147 -2.92 8.92 9.22
N TYR A 148 -3.58 9.76 8.42
CA TYR A 148 -4.99 10.11 8.64
C TYR A 148 -5.90 8.92 8.35
N ALA A 149 -5.65 8.24 7.22
CA ALA A 149 -6.40 7.05 6.85
C ALA A 149 -6.17 5.92 7.87
N GLN A 150 -4.94 5.76 8.38
CA GLN A 150 -4.61 4.77 9.39
C GLN A 150 -5.40 5.00 10.69
N ALA A 151 -5.42 6.24 11.18
CA ALA A 151 -6.15 6.60 12.38
C ALA A 151 -7.65 6.33 12.22
N ALA A 152 -8.22 6.73 11.08
CA ALA A 152 -9.63 6.50 10.77
C ALA A 152 -9.96 5.00 10.66
N ALA A 153 -9.20 4.25 9.87
CA ALA A 153 -9.41 2.82 9.67
C ALA A 153 -9.28 2.04 10.98
N ARG A 154 -8.29 2.36 11.81
CA ARG A 154 -8.10 1.74 13.12
C ARG A 154 -9.31 1.98 14.04
N ALA A 155 -9.78 3.23 14.13
CA ALA A 155 -10.94 3.55 14.95
C ALA A 155 -12.19 2.78 14.49
N LEU A 156 -12.40 2.65 13.17
CA LEU A 156 -13.52 1.90 12.60
C LEU A 156 -13.37 0.38 12.82
N LEU A 157 -12.16 -0.17 12.73
CA LEU A 157 -11.89 -1.58 13.03
C LEU A 157 -12.23 -1.92 14.48
N GLU A 158 -11.83 -1.05 15.41
CA GLU A 158 -11.99 -1.28 16.85
C GLU A 158 -13.42 -1.00 17.35
N ASN A 159 -14.19 -0.14 16.68
CA ASN A 159 -15.44 0.42 17.23
C ASN A 159 -16.66 0.31 16.29
N SER A 160 -16.61 -0.51 15.24
CA SER A 160 -17.76 -0.70 14.34
C SER A 160 -17.87 -2.13 13.83
N GLU A 161 -19.01 -2.47 13.23
CA GLU A 161 -19.26 -3.75 12.54
C GLU A 161 -19.05 -3.67 11.02
N LEU A 162 -18.46 -2.58 10.53
CA LEU A 162 -18.28 -2.35 9.09
C LEU A 162 -17.40 -3.41 8.42
N GLY A 163 -17.73 -3.75 7.17
CA GLY A 163 -16.92 -4.62 6.33
C GLY A 163 -15.59 -3.98 5.92
N ALA A 164 -14.63 -4.80 5.45
CA ALA A 164 -13.31 -4.33 5.04
C ALA A 164 -13.39 -3.21 3.99
N ARG A 165 -14.25 -3.38 2.97
CA ARG A 165 -14.45 -2.37 1.91
C ARG A 165 -14.92 -1.02 2.46
N ASP A 166 -15.93 -1.03 3.32
CA ASP A 166 -16.50 0.20 3.90
C ASP A 166 -15.47 0.93 4.77
N ILE A 167 -14.62 0.20 5.50
CA ILE A 167 -13.55 0.79 6.31
C ILE A 167 -12.51 1.45 5.41
N VAL A 168 -12.06 0.77 4.35
CA VAL A 168 -11.10 1.35 3.39
C VAL A 168 -11.70 2.60 2.75
N GLU A 169 -12.93 2.55 2.28
CA GLU A 169 -13.59 3.70 1.64
C GLU A 169 -13.76 4.89 2.60
N LYS A 170 -14.27 4.66 3.81
CA LYS A 170 -14.46 5.73 4.81
C LYS A 170 -13.13 6.32 5.24
N SER A 171 -12.11 5.49 5.44
CA SER A 171 -10.79 5.96 5.87
C SER A 171 -10.10 6.82 4.81
N LEU A 172 -10.20 6.45 3.53
CA LEU A 172 -9.71 7.27 2.42
C LEU A 172 -10.48 8.58 2.29
N ASN A 173 -11.79 8.58 2.45
CA ASN A 173 -12.58 9.81 2.41
C ASN A 173 -12.23 10.77 3.54
N ILE A 174 -12.09 10.27 4.78
CA ILE A 174 -11.62 11.07 5.93
C ILE A 174 -10.22 11.62 5.66
N ALA A 175 -9.33 10.82 5.06
CA ALA A 175 -8.01 11.31 4.67
C ALA A 175 -8.10 12.38 3.57
N GLY A 176 -9.03 12.29 2.63
CA GLY A 176 -9.29 13.30 1.60
C GLY A 176 -9.85 14.62 2.15
N ASP A 177 -10.57 14.58 3.26
CA ASP A 177 -11.06 15.78 3.95
C ASP A 177 -9.94 16.55 4.67
N ILE A 178 -8.82 15.89 4.96
CA ILE A 178 -7.74 16.43 5.81
C ILE A 178 -6.46 16.68 5.00
N CYS A 179 -6.06 15.72 4.16
CA CYS A 179 -4.82 15.77 3.41
C CYS A 179 -5.02 16.40 2.03
N ILE A 180 -4.38 17.54 1.79
CA ILE A 180 -4.41 18.25 0.50
C ILE A 180 -3.87 17.43 -0.70
N TYR A 181 -3.24 16.28 -0.43
CA TYR A 181 -2.68 15.37 -1.44
C TYR A 181 -3.51 14.09 -1.64
N THR A 182 -4.69 14.00 -1.04
CA THR A 182 -5.61 12.87 -1.13
C THR A 182 -6.98 13.38 -1.56
N ASN A 183 -7.66 12.71 -2.47
CA ASN A 183 -9.01 13.11 -2.89
C ASN A 183 -10.07 12.02 -2.63
N HIS A 184 -11.32 12.34 -2.96
CA HIS A 184 -12.47 11.44 -2.79
C HIS A 184 -12.66 10.46 -3.96
N ASN A 185 -11.78 10.46 -4.96
CA ASN A 185 -11.91 9.55 -6.09
C ASN A 185 -11.17 8.25 -5.79
N VAL A 186 -11.90 7.28 -5.27
CA VAL A 186 -11.35 6.04 -4.73
C VAL A 186 -11.51 4.87 -5.70
N ASN A 187 -10.49 4.02 -5.76
CA ASN A 187 -10.50 2.74 -6.48
C ASN A 187 -10.06 1.61 -5.57
N PHE A 188 -10.61 0.42 -5.79
CA PHE A 188 -10.44 -0.73 -4.91
C PHE A 188 -10.15 -2.01 -5.69
N GLU A 189 -9.40 -2.90 -5.04
CA GLU A 189 -9.33 -4.32 -5.37
C GLU A 189 -9.57 -5.14 -4.11
N GLU A 190 -10.22 -6.29 -4.26
CA GLU A 190 -10.67 -7.11 -3.13
C GLU A 190 -10.57 -8.61 -3.42
N LEU A 191 -10.24 -9.37 -2.36
CA LEU A 191 -10.16 -10.82 -2.38
C LEU A 191 -10.91 -11.39 -1.18
N THR A 192 -11.35 -12.64 -1.31
CA THR A 192 -11.69 -13.47 -0.16
C THR A 192 -10.42 -13.76 0.64
N SER A 193 -10.51 -13.65 1.96
CA SER A 193 -9.45 -13.95 2.93
C SER A 193 -9.77 -15.24 3.67
N LYS A 194 -8.74 -16.02 3.97
CA LYS A 194 -8.77 -17.04 5.02
C LYS A 194 -8.94 -16.33 6.38
N SER A 195 -9.74 -16.93 7.26
CA SER A 195 -10.02 -16.42 8.61
C SER A 195 -8.85 -16.68 9.55
#